data_AF-A0A0V0W8V2-F1
#
_entry.id   AF-A0A0V0W8V2-F1
#
_cell.length_a   1.000
_cell.length_b   1.000
_cell.length_c   1.000
_cell.angle_alpha   90.00
_cell.angle_beta   90.00
_cell.angle_gamma   90.00
#
_symmetry.space_group_name_H-M   'P 1'
#
loop_
_entity.id
_entity.type
_entity.pdbx_description
1 polymer ?
#
loop_
_entity_poly.entity_id
_entity_poly.type
_entity_poly.pdbx_seq_one_letter_code
_entity_poly.pdbx_strand_id
1 'polypeptide(L)'
;MLNSIPTMPTKTERRHKEAVEINMLDRKRSINVNIFLKQFRGGVEELANLIRCDRADEIGSPAKLRGMIKILPDQDEMEIIEGFTGDRTKLGDAENFFLYLREI
;
A
#
# COMPACT_ATOMS: atom_id res chain seq x y z
N MET A 1 32.99 -38.70 20.44
CA MET A 1 32.41 -38.30 19.14
C MET A 1 31.02 -37.72 19.38
N LEU A 2 30.82 -36.51 18.86
CA LEU A 2 29.55 -35.85 18.48
C LEU A 2 28.56 -35.40 19.59
N ASN A 3 28.55 -34.08 19.81
CA ASN A 3 27.51 -33.30 20.48
C ASN A 3 26.14 -33.47 19.79
N SER A 4 25.08 -33.70 20.56
CA SER A 4 23.71 -33.52 20.08
C SER A 4 23.16 -32.20 20.63
N ILE A 5 23.13 -31.19 19.76
CA ILE A 5 22.40 -29.93 19.98
C ILE A 5 20.93 -30.20 19.67
N PRO A 6 19.97 -29.94 20.57
CA PRO A 6 18.56 -29.93 20.20
C PRO A 6 18.29 -28.66 19.40
N THR A 7 18.00 -28.84 18.11
CA THR A 7 17.61 -27.80 17.17
C THR A 7 16.37 -27.07 17.66
N MET A 8 16.44 -25.75 17.81
CA MET A 8 15.28 -24.88 18.04
C MET A 8 14.35 -24.94 16.82
N PRO A 9 13.01 -25.03 16.98
CA PRO A 9 12.11 -24.77 15.88
C PRO A 9 12.18 -23.27 15.53
N THR A 10 12.78 -23.00 14.37
CA THR A 10 12.81 -21.66 13.78
C THR A 10 11.47 -21.33 13.15
N LYS A 11 11.08 -20.08 13.35
CA LYS A 11 10.15 -19.29 12.54
C LYS A 11 8.69 -19.73 12.63
N THR A 12 7.99 -19.03 13.51
CA THR A 12 6.56 -18.77 13.43
C THR A 12 6.23 -18.31 12.00
N GLU A 13 5.83 -19.27 11.17
CA GLU A 13 5.06 -19.03 9.95
C GLU A 13 3.76 -18.40 10.42
N ARG A 14 3.76 -17.06 10.50
CA ARG A 14 2.51 -16.32 10.54
C ARG A 14 1.81 -16.72 9.25
N ARG A 15 0.80 -17.59 9.37
CA ARG A 15 -0.18 -17.83 8.33
C ARG A 15 -0.72 -16.46 7.94
N HIS A 16 -0.14 -15.85 6.91
CA HIS A 16 -0.84 -14.84 6.16
C HIS A 16 -2.10 -15.55 5.70
N LYS A 17 -3.25 -15.07 6.16
CA LYS A 17 -4.45 -15.23 5.37
C LYS A 17 -4.06 -14.63 4.02
N GLU A 18 -3.74 -15.47 3.04
CA GLU A 18 -3.83 -15.09 1.64
C GLU A 18 -5.32 -14.80 1.40
N ALA A 19 -5.78 -13.65 1.89
CA ALA A 19 -6.66 -12.86 1.05
C ALA A 19 -5.87 -12.74 -0.25
N VAL A 20 -6.43 -13.26 -1.34
CA VAL A 20 -5.82 -13.18 -2.67
C VAL A 20 -5.83 -11.72 -3.05
N GLU A 21 -4.90 -10.95 -2.49
CA GLU A 21 -4.72 -9.53 -2.75
C GLU A 21 -4.06 -9.41 -4.11
N ILE A 22 -4.85 -8.94 -5.07
CA ILE A 22 -4.41 -8.67 -6.43
C ILE A 22 -3.58 -7.39 -6.36
N ASN A 23 -2.27 -7.57 -6.54
CA ASN A 23 -1.32 -6.48 -6.66
C ASN A 23 -1.02 -6.25 -8.14
N MET A 24 -1.20 -5.03 -8.60
CA MET A 24 -0.94 -4.60 -9.98
C MET A 24 0.33 -3.78 -10.09
N LEU A 25 0.72 -3.14 -8.99
CA LEU A 25 1.96 -2.38 -8.89
C LEU A 25 3.15 -3.33 -8.75
N ASP A 26 4.32 -2.87 -9.22
CA ASP A 26 5.58 -3.57 -8.91
C ASP A 26 5.76 -3.72 -7.38
N ARG A 27 6.40 -4.82 -6.98
CA ARG A 27 6.66 -5.16 -5.58
C ARG A 27 7.30 -3.99 -4.82
N LYS A 28 8.26 -3.28 -5.40
CA LYS A 28 8.94 -2.15 -4.75
C LYS A 28 7.96 -1.00 -4.49
N ARG A 29 7.09 -0.72 -5.46
CA ARG A 29 6.10 0.35 -5.36
C ARG A 29 5.01 0.01 -4.36
N SER A 30 4.41 -1.18 -4.45
CA SER A 30 3.42 -1.65 -3.48
C SER A 30 3.97 -1.58 -2.04
N ILE A 31 5.24 -1.98 -1.81
CA ILE A 31 5.88 -1.84 -0.50
C ILE A 31 6.01 -0.37 -0.07
N ASN A 32 6.49 0.51 -0.93
CA ASN A 32 6.66 1.92 -0.61
C ASN A 32 5.33 2.60 -0.27
N VAL A 33 4.27 2.30 -1.04
CA VAL A 33 2.92 2.81 -0.82
C VAL A 33 2.37 2.27 0.49
N ASN A 34 2.44 0.96 0.73
CA ASN A 34 1.95 0.36 1.96
C ASN A 34 2.69 0.87 3.21
N ILE A 35 4.01 1.11 3.12
CA ILE A 35 4.79 1.72 4.20
C ILE A 35 4.33 3.17 4.45
N PHE A 36 4.06 3.93 3.38
CA PHE A 36 3.56 5.29 3.49
C PHE A 36 2.16 5.33 4.13
N LEU A 37 1.25 4.49 3.66
CA LEU A 37 -0.11 4.36 4.18
C LEU A 37 -0.09 3.97 5.66
N LYS A 38 0.74 3.00 6.06
CA LYS A 38 0.87 2.62 7.49
C LYS A 38 1.42 3.72 8.39
N GLN A 39 2.21 4.65 7.84
CA GLN A 39 2.66 5.86 8.56
C GLN A 39 1.58 6.96 8.62
N PHE A 40 0.52 6.83 7.83
CA PHE A 40 -0.61 7.73 7.82
C PHE A 40 -1.76 7.12 8.64
N ARG A 41 -1.86 7.54 9.91
CA ARG A 41 -2.84 6.97 10.85
C ARG A 41 -4.31 7.17 10.45
N GLY A 42 -4.60 8.12 9.57
CA GLY A 42 -5.94 8.36 9.04
C GLY A 42 -6.39 7.39 7.95
N GLY A 43 -5.49 6.50 7.49
CA GLY A 43 -5.80 5.58 6.42
C GLY A 43 -6.03 6.25 5.06
N VAL A 44 -6.46 5.45 4.10
CA VAL A 44 -6.63 5.84 2.69
C VAL A 44 -7.74 6.87 2.50
N GLU A 45 -8.89 6.66 3.15
CA GLU A 45 -10.07 7.52 3.01
C GLU A 45 -9.85 8.93 3.58
N GLU A 46 -9.23 9.06 4.75
CA GLU A 46 -8.95 10.36 5.34
C GLU A 46 -7.95 11.14 4.47
N LEU A 47 -6.89 10.48 4.00
CA LEU A 47 -5.92 11.09 3.11
C LEU A 47 -6.56 11.59 1.81
N ALA A 48 -7.39 10.75 1.17
CA ALA A 48 -8.14 11.12 -0.02
C ALA A 48 -9.08 12.31 0.24
N ASN A 49 -9.79 12.32 1.38
CA ASN A 49 -10.67 13.43 1.73
C ASN A 49 -9.91 14.73 1.99
N LEU A 50 -8.74 14.69 2.63
CA LEU A 50 -7.91 15.88 2.83
C LEU A 50 -7.44 16.48 1.49
N ILE A 51 -7.06 15.62 0.53
CA ILE A 51 -6.69 16.06 -0.82
C ILE A 51 -7.92 16.66 -1.54
N ARG A 52 -9.09 16.00 -1.46
CA ARG A 52 -10.35 16.49 -2.05
C ARG A 52 -10.81 17.83 -1.49
N CYS A 53 -10.57 18.08 -0.20
CA CYS A 53 -10.95 19.32 0.46
C CYS A 53 -9.94 20.46 0.30
N ASP A 54 -8.90 20.29 -0.54
CA ASP A 54 -7.76 21.22 -0.69
C ASP A 54 -7.01 21.48 0.64
N ARG A 55 -7.07 20.53 1.58
CA ARG A 55 -6.45 20.58 2.92
C ARG A 55 -5.19 19.74 2.98
N ALA A 56 -4.38 19.84 1.93
CA ALA A 56 -3.15 19.06 1.83
C ALA A 56 -2.11 19.47 2.90
N ASP A 57 -2.21 20.67 3.45
CA ASP A 57 -1.44 21.16 4.59
C ASP A 57 -1.74 20.40 5.89
N GLU A 58 -2.95 19.86 6.05
CA GLU A 58 -3.35 19.06 7.21
C GLU A 58 -2.85 17.59 7.13
N ILE A 59 -2.45 17.10 5.94
CA ILE A 59 -1.87 15.75 5.74
C ILE A 59 -0.55 15.59 6.52
N GLY A 60 0.11 16.71 6.81
CA GLY A 60 1.26 16.78 7.70
C GLY A 60 2.41 17.57 7.09
N SER A 61 3.63 17.26 7.52
CA SER A 61 4.82 18.00 7.07
C SER A 61 5.01 17.93 5.55
N PRO A 62 5.58 18.97 4.91
CA PRO A 62 5.88 18.99 3.47
C PRO A 62 6.69 17.78 2.98
N ALA A 63 7.46 17.14 3.87
CA ALA A 63 8.18 15.90 3.58
C ALA A 63 7.25 14.71 3.28
N LYS A 64 6.09 14.64 3.94
CA LYS A 64 5.10 13.56 3.76
C LYS A 64 4.44 13.67 2.39
N LEU A 65 4.02 14.87 2.00
CA LEU A 65 3.52 15.16 0.65
C LEU A 65 4.54 14.83 -0.43
N ARG A 66 5.81 15.24 -0.26
CA ARG A 66 6.89 14.86 -1.19
C ARG A 66 7.11 13.35 -1.25
N GLY A 67 6.97 12.65 -0.12
CA GLY A 67 6.99 11.19 -0.06
C GLY A 67 5.85 10.58 -0.86
N MET A 68 4.64 11.13 -0.74
CA MET A 68 3.46 10.70 -1.48
C MET A 68 3.64 10.85 -2.99
N ILE A 69 4.12 12.01 -3.44
CA ILE A 69 4.37 12.26 -4.88
C ILE A 69 5.37 11.24 -5.45
N LYS A 70 6.38 10.84 -4.67
CA LYS A 70 7.40 9.86 -5.10
C LYS A 70 6.90 8.43 -5.22
N ILE A 71 5.76 8.10 -4.61
CA ILE A 71 5.20 6.75 -4.62
C ILE A 71 4.01 6.62 -5.58
N LEU A 72 3.63 7.72 -6.25
CA LEU A 72 2.56 7.68 -7.25
C LEU A 72 2.89 6.66 -8.35
N PRO A 73 1.86 5.98 -8.89
CA PRO A 73 2.03 5.10 -10.03
C PRO A 73 2.38 5.94 -11.26
N ASP A 74 3.08 5.32 -12.20
CA ASP A 74 3.24 5.91 -13.53
C ASP A 74 1.92 5.82 -14.31
N GLN A 75 1.82 6.52 -15.43
CA GLN A 75 0.60 6.54 -16.23
C GLN A 75 0.15 5.14 -16.67
N ASP A 76 1.08 4.31 -17.14
CA ASP A 76 0.79 2.95 -17.61
C ASP A 76 0.21 2.07 -16.48
N GLU A 77 0.76 2.18 -15.27
CA GLU A 77 0.27 1.44 -14.11
C GLU A 77 -1.11 1.94 -13.67
N MET A 78 -1.33 3.25 -13.72
CA MET A 78 -2.65 3.82 -13.43
C MET A 78 -3.68 3.28 -14.42
N GLU A 79 -3.37 3.22 -15.72
CA GLU A 79 -4.26 2.64 -16.74
C GLU A 79 -4.56 1.16 -16.46
N ILE A 80 -3.57 0.38 -16.01
CA ILE A 80 -3.76 -1.02 -15.62
C ILE A 80 -4.73 -1.13 -14.43
N ILE A 81 -4.53 -0.30 -13.40
CA ILE A 81 -5.38 -0.28 -12.20
C ILE A 81 -6.81 0.15 -12.54
N GLU A 82 -6.97 1.15 -13.40
CA GLU A 82 -8.29 1.62 -13.85
C GLU A 82 -9.00 0.63 -14.76
N GLY A 83 -8.24 -0.06 -15.62
CA GLY A 83 -8.73 -1.11 -16.49
C GLY A 83 -9.13 -2.39 -15.76
N PHE A 84 -8.93 -2.47 -14.44
CA PHE A 84 -9.33 -3.64 -13.67
C PHE A 84 -10.85 -3.76 -13.57
N THR A 85 -11.41 -4.75 -14.28
CA THR A 85 -12.83 -5.09 -14.27
C THR A 85 -13.19 -6.17 -13.24
N GLY A 86 -12.24 -6.59 -12.41
CA GLY A 86 -12.46 -7.58 -11.36
C GLY A 86 -13.04 -6.97 -10.09
N ASP A 87 -13.04 -7.78 -9.03
CA ASP A 87 -13.53 -7.35 -7.71
C ASP A 87 -12.52 -6.43 -7.02
N ARG A 88 -12.82 -5.13 -6.98
CA ARG A 88 -11.97 -4.10 -6.35
C ARG A 88 -11.72 -4.35 -4.87
N THR A 89 -12.59 -5.09 -4.18
CA THR A 89 -12.37 -5.47 -2.76
C THR A 89 -11.20 -6.44 -2.57
N LYS A 90 -10.73 -7.06 -3.66
CA LYS A 90 -9.56 -7.94 -3.68
C LYS A 90 -8.28 -7.22 -4.08
N LEU A 91 -8.34 -5.95 -4.48
CA LEU A 91 -7.14 -5.18 -4.75
C LEU A 91 -6.38 -4.90 -3.46
N GLY A 92 -5.06 -4.79 -3.54
CA GLY A 92 -4.25 -4.35 -2.42
C GLY A 92 -4.62 -2.93 -1.96
N ASP A 93 -4.21 -2.59 -0.73
CA ASP A 93 -4.42 -1.24 -0.16
C ASP A 93 -3.81 -0.14 -1.04
N ALA A 94 -2.69 -0.44 -1.72
CA ALA A 94 -2.00 0.50 -2.60
C ALA A 94 -2.82 0.83 -3.85
N GLU A 95 -3.35 -0.17 -4.54
CA GLU A 95 -4.20 0.01 -5.71
C GLU A 95 -5.51 0.71 -5.36
N ASN A 96 -6.15 0.31 -4.25
CA ASN A 96 -7.35 0.96 -3.75
C ASN A 96 -7.08 2.44 -3.45
N PHE A 97 -5.95 2.78 -2.85
CA PHE A 97 -5.55 4.16 -2.60
C PHE A 97 -5.48 5.00 -3.88
N PHE A 98 -4.89 4.46 -4.96
CA PHE A 98 -4.80 5.19 -6.23
C PHE A 98 -6.14 5.33 -6.94
N LEU A 99 -7.00 4.32 -6.87
CA LEU A 99 -8.38 4.43 -7.35
C LEU A 99 -9.14 5.51 -6.60
N TYR A 100 -9.05 5.54 -5.28
CA TYR A 100 -9.66 6.59 -4.47
C TYR A 100 -9.14 7.98 -4.84
N LEU A 101 -7.83 8.12 -5.07
CA LEU A 101 -7.20 9.37 -5.53
C LEU A 101 -7.72 9.84 -6.88
N ARG A 102 -8.02 8.94 -7.81
CA ARG A 102 -8.56 9.27 -9.14
C ARG A 102 -10.03 9.69 -9.12
N GLU A 103 -10.77 9.24 -8.10
CA GLU A 103 -12.16 9.65 -7.87
C GLU A 103 -12.29 11.00 -7.13
N ILE A 104 -11.17 11.68 -6.85
CA ILE A 104 -11.15 13.02 -6.21
C ILE A 104 -11.44 14.12 -7.20
#